data_AF-A0A6N1XAN8-F1
#
_entry.id   AF-A0A6N1XAN8-F1
#
_cell.length_a   1.000
_cell.length_b   1.000
_cell.length_c   1.000
_cell.angle_alpha   90.00
_cell.angle_beta   90.00
_cell.angle_gamma   90.00
#
_symmetry.space_group_name_H-M   'P 1'
#
loop_
_entity.id
_entity.type
_entity.pdbx_description
1 polymer ?
#
loop_
_entity_poly.entity_id
_entity_poly.type
_entity_poly.pdbx_seq_one_letter_code
_entity_poly.pdbx_strand_id
1 'polypeptide(L)' 'MIVKRRTWLYRLTGQAFAQLISFNEPVTAHKAREVLRRSVGDPLDLWGRDKSTALPVTMRER' A
#
# COMPACT_ATOMS: atom_id res chain seq x y z
N MET A 1 3.94 -19.39 -2.07
CA MET A 1 3.69 -18.63 -0.84
C MET A 1 2.97 -17.34 -1.19
N ILE A 2 1.75 -17.14 -0.69
CA ILE A 2 0.97 -15.92 -0.97
C ILE A 2 1.24 -14.91 0.15
N VAL A 3 1.81 -13.76 -0.20
CA VAL A 3 2.13 -12.70 0.77
C VAL A 3 0.85 -11.92 1.10
N LYS A 4 0.50 -11.87 2.39
CA LYS A 4 -0.58 -11.04 2.93
C LYS A 4 0.01 -9.86 3.70
N ARG A 5 -0.47 -8.65 3.41
CA ARG A 5 -0.01 -7.42 4.05
C ARG A 5 -1.19 -6.56 4.47
N ARG A 6 -1.00 -5.84 5.58
CA ARG A 6 -2.01 -4.93 6.12
C ARG A 6 -2.04 -3.59 5.37
N THR A 7 -0.89 -3.15 4.88
CA THR A 7 -0.73 -1.84 4.25
C THR A 7 -0.12 -2.00 2.86
N TRP A 8 -0.74 -1.32 1.90
CA TRP A 8 -0.33 -1.29 0.51
C TRP A 8 -0.19 0.15 0.05
N LEU A 9 0.79 0.38 -0.82
CA LEU A 9 0.94 1.61 -1.57
C LEU A 9 0.39 1.38 -2.97
N TYR A 10 -0.38 2.31 -3.49
CA TYR A 10 -0.93 2.24 -4.84
C TYR A 10 -0.74 3.56 -5.57
N ARG A 11 -0.70 3.51 -6.90
CA ARG A 11 -0.66 4.70 -7.74
C ARG A 11 -1.61 4.54 -8.90
N LEU A 12 -2.45 5.54 -9.12
CA LEU A 12 -3.33 5.63 -10.29
C LEU A 12 -2.61 6.32 -11.45
N THR A 13 -3.10 6.10 -12.66
CA THR A 13 -2.62 6.81 -13.85
C THR A 13 -2.76 8.32 -13.66
N GLY A 14 -1.68 9.07 -13.90
CA GLY A 14 -1.64 10.51 -13.73
C GLY A 14 -1.36 11.00 -12.30
N GLN A 15 -1.25 10.10 -11.31
CA GLN A 15 -0.79 10.49 -9.98
C GLN A 15 0.74 10.60 -9.93
N ALA A 16 1.25 11.75 -9.47
CA ALA A 16 2.68 11.96 -9.25
C ALA A 16 3.24 11.15 -8.08
N PHE A 17 2.42 10.89 -7.05
CA PHE A 17 2.83 10.23 -5.81
C PHE A 17 1.98 9.01 -5.50
N ALA A 18 2.58 7.99 -4.88
CA ALA A 18 1.87 6.83 -4.38
C ALA A 18 1.02 7.20 -3.15
N GLN A 19 -0.18 6.62 -3.10
CA GLN A 19 -1.12 6.72 -1.98
C GLN A 19 -1.10 5.44 -1.16
N LEU A 20 -1.59 5.52 0.08
CA LEU A 20 -1.55 4.41 1.02
C LEU A 20 -2.96 3.91 1.32
N ILE A 21 -3.13 2.59 1.36
CA ILE A 21 -4.36 1.93 1.80
C ILE A 21 -4.01 0.91 2.90
N SER A 22 -4.80 0.92 3.97
CA SER A 22 -4.64 -0.02 5.08
C SER A 22 -5.93 -0.82 5.29
N PHE A 23 -5.76 -2.09 5.64
CA PHE A 23 -6.84 -3.04 5.88
C PHE A 23 -6.87 -3.43 7.36
N ASN A 24 -8.02 -3.85 7.89
CA ASN A 24 -8.09 -4.36 9.26
C ASN A 24 -7.34 -5.68 9.39
N GLU A 25 -7.53 -6.57 8.43
CA GLU A 25 -6.85 -7.86 8.33
C GLU A 25 -5.80 -7.85 7.22
N PRO A 26 -4.70 -8.64 7.33
CA PRO A 26 -3.73 -8.76 6.25
C PRO A 26 -4.36 -9.37 4.99
N VAL A 27 -4.31 -8.63 3.88
CA VAL A 27 -4.88 -9.06 2.59
C VAL A 27 -3.80 -9.31 1.54
N THR A 28 -4.12 -10.10 0.53
CA THR A 28 -3.24 -10.35 -0.61
C THR A 28 -3.21 -9.15 -1.56
N ALA A 29 -2.19 -9.07 -2.42
CA ALA A 29 -2.12 -8.06 -3.47
C ALA A 29 -3.39 -8.06 -4.35
N HIS A 30 -3.89 -9.26 -4.68
CA HIS A 30 -5.10 -9.42 -5.48
C HIS A 30 -6.31 -8.79 -4.80
N LYS A 31 -6.50 -9.05 -3.50
CA LYS A 31 -7.63 -8.49 -2.76
C LYS A 31 -7.50 -6.98 -2.60
N ALA A 32 -6.28 -6.47 -2.36
CA ALA A 32 -6.03 -5.03 -2.32
C ALA A 32 -6.37 -4.36 -3.66
N ARG A 33 -5.99 -4.97 -4.80
CA ARG A 33 -6.35 -4.47 -6.14
C ARG A 33 -7.85 -4.50 -6.39
N GLU A 34 -8.55 -5.56 -6.00
CA GLU A 34 -10.01 -5.64 -6.08
C GLU A 34 -10.68 -4.48 -5.34
N VAL A 35 -10.24 -4.19 -4.12
CA VAL A 35 -10.81 -3.09 -3.32
C VAL A 35 -10.53 -1.75 -3.99
N LEU A 36 -9.30 -1.53 -4.48
CA LEU A 36 -8.95 -0.30 -5.18
C LEU A 36 -9.80 -0.10 -6.44
N ARG A 37 -10.02 -1.16 -7.24
CA ARG A 37 -10.88 -1.11 -8.43
C ARG A 37 -12.30 -0.65 -8.14
N ARG A 38 -12.86 -1.06 -7.00
CA ARG A 38 -14.24 -0.70 -6.61
C ARG A 38 -14.33 0.73 -6.03
N SER A 39 -13.25 1.22 -5.42
CA SER A 39 -13.27 2.50 -4.70
C SER A 39 -12.69 3.67 -5.50
N VAL A 40 -11.52 3.48 -6.12
CA VAL A 40 -10.74 4.57 -6.73
C VAL A 40 -10.36 4.28 -8.19
N GLY A 41 -10.64 3.08 -8.71
CA GLY A 41 -10.33 2.66 -10.07
C GLY A 41 -9.16 1.68 -10.16
N ASP A 42 -8.71 1.36 -11.37
CA ASP A 42 -7.62 0.40 -11.56
C ASP A 42 -6.26 1.04 -11.22
N PRO A 43 -5.53 0.51 -10.23
CA PRO A 43 -4.20 1.00 -9.93
C PRO A 43 -3.21 0.57 -11.00
N LEU A 44 -2.40 1.53 -11.47
CA LEU A 44 -1.26 1.30 -12.36
C LEU A 44 -0.19 0.48 -11.63
N ASP A 45 0.10 0.87 -10.40
CA ASP A 45 1.08 0.21 -9.54
C ASP A 45 0.50 -0.14 -8.17
N LEU A 46 0.99 -1.24 -7.60
CA LEU A 46 0.63 -1.72 -6.27
C LEU A 46 1.85 -2.36 -5.58
N TRP A 47 2.25 -1.80 -4.44
CA TRP A 47 3.38 -2.29 -3.64
C TRP A 47 2.94 -2.64 -2.23
N GLY A 48 3.45 -3.75 -1.72
CA GLY A 48 3.23 -4.14 -0.34
C GLY A 48 4.18 -3.41 0.60
N ARG A 49 3.66 -2.70 1.59
CA ARG A 49 4.52 -2.12 2.63
C ARG A 49 4.91 -3.21 3.62
N ASP A 50 6.21 -3.38 3.85
CA ASP A 50 6.72 -4.24 4.92
C ASP A 50 6.79 -3.47 6.24
N LYS A 51 6.54 -4.16 7.36
CA LYS A 51 6.77 -3.54 8.68
C LYS A 51 8.24 -3.16 8.85
N SER A 52 9.16 -3.90 8.21
CA SER A 52 10.59 -3.64 8.24
C SER A 52 11.03 -2.46 7.38
N THR A 53 10.17 -1.95 6.48
CA THR A 53 10.41 -0.72 5.69
C THR A 53 9.78 0.51 6.34
N ALA A 54 9.47 0.48 7.63
CA ALA A 54 9.42 1.71 8.40
C ALA A 54 10.86 2.23 8.43
N LEU A 55 11.16 3.26 7.63
CA LEU A 55 12.39 4.04 7.81
C LEU A 55 12.49 4.35 9.30
N PRO A 56 13.68 4.16 9.93
CA PRO A 56 13.84 4.54 11.32
C PRO A 56 13.37 5.98 11.42
N VAL A 57 12.42 6.24 12.32
CA VAL A 57 12.06 7.60 12.70
C VAL A 57 13.38 8.24 13.12
N THR A 58 13.97 9.05 12.24
CA THR A 58 15.04 9.94 12.65
C THR A 58 14.36 10.93 13.58
N MET A 59 14.33 10.60 14.87
CA MET A 59 14.17 11.58 15.92
C MET A 59 15.28 12.60 15.68
N ARG A 60 14.91 13.72 15.06
CA ARG A 60 15.69 14.94 15.18
C ARG A 60 15.50 15.39 16.63
N GLU A 61 16.35 14.88 17.51
CA GLU A 61 16.60 15.55 18.79
C GLU A 61 17.14 16.94 18.47
N ARG A 62 16.52 17.93 19.12
CA ARG A 62 16.78 19.35 18.98
C ARG A 62 17.81 19.77 20.02
#